data_AF-A0A3N0AT06-F1
#
_entry.id   AF-A0A3N0AT06-F1
#
_cell.length_a   1.000
_cell.length_b   1.000
_cell.length_c   1.000
_cell.angle_alpha   90.00
_cell.angle_beta   90.00
_cell.angle_gamma   90.00
#
_symmetry.space_group_name_H-M   'P 1'
#
loop_
_entity.id
_entity.type
_entity.pdbx_description
1 polymer ?
#
loop_
_entity_poly.entity_id
_entity_poly.type
_entity_poly.pdbx_seq_one_letter_code
_entity_poly.pdbx_strand_id
1 'polypeptide(L)'
;MRFYLDYCIGHCPWLMHLLVLRLKKYGALDACLFVAALALFAVNEHLIKPAVLGAASASGSLAEGGSAAGFSFAELIILGHFNDFLGGLAFMAYTNLLISLVEPRFRIRNPFIGVAYIFCCGLFWEYAAPLFVPDSVSDPWDVLAYSLGSVAYWVVRTVGSRRRHAGGAGTIDT
;
A
#
# COMPACT_ATOMS: atom_id res chain seq x y z
N MET A 1 -2.78 37.12 -22.45
CA MET A 1 -2.30 35.88 -21.80
C MET A 1 -1.82 36.07 -20.35
N ARG A 2 -2.12 37.20 -19.68
CA ARG A 2 -1.76 37.44 -18.26
C ARG A 2 -2.92 37.28 -17.27
N PHE A 3 -4.17 37.39 -17.76
CA PHE A 3 -5.38 37.24 -16.93
C PHE A 3 -5.72 35.80 -16.52
N TYR A 4 -5.14 34.77 -17.17
CA TYR A 4 -5.40 33.37 -16.83
C TYR A 4 -4.50 32.83 -15.71
N LEU A 5 -3.31 33.43 -15.51
CA LEU A 5 -2.40 33.02 -14.44
C LEU A 5 -2.87 33.52 -13.06
N ASP A 6 -3.44 34.73 -12.99
CA ASP A 6 -3.87 35.33 -11.72
C ASP A 6 -5.16 34.70 -11.16
N TYR A 7 -6.00 34.09 -12.01
CA TYR A 7 -7.19 33.36 -11.54
C TYR A 7 -6.82 32.03 -10.84
N CYS A 8 -5.70 31.40 -11.22
CA CYS A 8 -5.23 30.15 -10.63
C CYS A 8 -4.59 30.32 -9.24
N ILE A 9 -4.10 31.52 -8.90
CA ILE A 9 -3.34 31.74 -7.67
C ILE A 9 -4.26 32.09 -6.48
N GLY A 10 -5.43 32.70 -6.73
CA GLY A 10 -6.41 33.04 -5.68
C GLY A 10 -7.24 31.88 -5.13
N HIS A 11 -7.41 30.78 -5.88
CA HIS A 11 -8.20 29.60 -5.45
C HIS A 11 -7.38 28.55 -4.67
N CYS A 12 -6.04 28.66 -4.72
CA CYS A 12 -5.14 27.69 -4.12
C CYS A 12 -5.24 27.58 -2.58
N PRO A 13 -5.35 28.67 -1.78
CA PRO A 13 -5.45 28.52 -0.33
C PRO A 13 -6.78 27.90 0.11
N TRP A 14 -7.88 28.15 -0.60
CA TRP A 14 -9.19 27.56 -0.27
C TRP A 14 -9.23 26.07 -0.60
N LEU A 15 -8.70 25.67 -1.77
CA LEU A 15 -8.58 24.27 -2.15
C LEU A 15 -7.67 23.49 -1.20
N MET A 16 -6.49 24.03 -0.88
CA MET A 16 -5.55 23.44 0.08
C MET A 16 -6.19 23.31 1.47
N HIS A 17 -6.90 24.34 1.93
CA HIS A 17 -7.59 24.31 3.21
C HIS A 17 -8.70 23.25 3.24
N LEU A 18 -9.51 23.15 2.18
CA LEU A 18 -10.53 22.10 2.06
C LEU A 18 -9.93 20.70 2.01
N LEU A 19 -8.83 20.49 1.29
CA LEU A 19 -8.14 19.22 1.24
C LEU A 19 -7.60 18.82 2.61
N VAL A 20 -7.00 19.75 3.35
CA VAL A 20 -6.54 19.52 4.73
C VAL A 20 -7.70 19.17 5.66
N LEU A 21 -8.84 19.87 5.55
CA LEU A 21 -10.04 19.56 6.33
C LEU A 21 -10.60 18.18 5.99
N ARG A 22 -10.70 17.83 4.70
CA ARG A 22 -11.16 16.51 4.24
C ARG A 22 -10.20 15.39 4.65
N LEU A 23 -8.89 15.64 4.56
CA LEU A 23 -7.86 14.72 5.00
C LEU A 23 -7.99 14.44 6.51
N LYS A 24 -8.07 15.49 7.34
CA LYS A 24 -8.25 15.35 8.80
C LYS A 24 -9.54 14.61 9.16
N LYS A 25 -10.64 14.88 8.45
CA LYS A 25 -11.95 14.32 8.78
C LYS A 25 -12.16 12.89 8.25
N TYR A 26 -11.64 12.57 7.07
CA TYR A 26 -11.97 11.33 6.36
C TYR A 26 -10.77 10.47 5.99
N GLY A 27 -9.60 11.07 5.71
CA GLY A 27 -8.47 10.39 5.06
C GLY A 27 -7.25 10.13 5.95
N ALA A 28 -7.24 10.59 7.21
CA ALA A 28 -6.03 10.53 8.05
C ALA A 28 -5.49 9.11 8.24
N LEU A 29 -6.37 8.14 8.49
CA LEU A 29 -5.95 6.73 8.61
C LEU A 29 -5.39 6.18 7.29
N ASP A 30 -6.01 6.50 6.16
CA ASP A 30 -5.55 6.03 4.85
C ASP A 30 -4.20 6.64 4.47
N ALA A 31 -4.00 7.93 4.78
CA ALA A 31 -2.72 8.59 4.60
C ALA A 31 -1.62 7.99 5.49
N CYS A 32 -1.92 7.71 6.76
CA CYS A 32 -0.98 7.02 7.65
C CYS A 32 -0.63 5.63 7.13
N LEU A 33 -1.62 4.85 6.68
CA LEU A 33 -1.39 3.51 6.12
C LEU A 33 -0.56 3.56 4.85
N PHE A 34 -0.85 4.51 3.96
CA PHE A 34 -0.09 4.71 2.73
C PHE A 34 1.37 5.07 3.02
N VAL A 35 1.61 6.05 3.88
CA VAL A 35 2.98 6.46 4.27
C VAL A 35 3.72 5.33 4.98
N ALA A 36 3.05 4.60 5.88
CA ALA A 36 3.66 3.46 6.56
C ALA A 36 4.03 2.34 5.57
N ALA A 37 3.16 2.04 4.60
CA ALA A 37 3.45 1.04 3.57
C ALA A 37 4.65 1.43 2.71
N LEU A 38 4.73 2.70 2.28
CA LEU A 38 5.88 3.21 1.53
C LEU A 38 7.18 3.19 2.35
N ALA A 39 7.11 3.56 3.62
CA ALA A 39 8.27 3.50 4.51
C ALA A 39 8.77 2.06 4.70
N LEU A 40 7.85 1.12 4.90
CA LEU A 40 8.18 -0.32 5.01
C LEU A 40 8.76 -0.86 3.69
N PHE A 41 8.24 -0.42 2.54
CA PHE A 41 8.79 -0.80 1.24
C PHE A 41 10.22 -0.30 1.10
N ALA A 42 10.48 0.98 1.42
CA ALA A 42 11.82 1.55 1.36
C ALA A 42 12.79 0.87 2.34
N VAL A 43 12.33 0.53 3.55
CA VAL A 43 13.12 -0.25 4.52
C VAL A 43 13.42 -1.64 3.98
N ASN A 44 12.43 -2.33 3.39
CA ASN A 44 12.66 -3.65 2.82
C ASN A 44 13.70 -3.60 1.71
N GLU A 45 13.54 -2.67 0.77
CA GLU A 45 14.39 -2.54 -0.41
C GLU A 45 15.83 -2.10 -0.06
N HIS A 46 15.99 -1.13 0.84
CA HIS A 46 17.30 -0.53 1.11
C HIS A 46 18.03 -1.11 2.32
N LEU A 47 17.34 -1.79 3.24
CA LEU A 47 17.95 -2.33 4.45
C LEU A 47 17.86 -3.86 4.50
N ILE A 48 16.65 -4.41 4.33
CA ILE A 48 16.42 -5.85 4.58
C ILE A 48 17.00 -6.69 3.45
N LYS A 49 16.63 -6.44 2.19
CA LYS A 49 17.14 -7.20 1.04
C LYS A 49 18.68 -7.21 0.97
N PRO A 50 19.39 -6.06 1.05
CA PRO A 50 20.86 -6.09 1.00
C PRO A 50 21.48 -6.75 2.23
N ALA A 51 20.87 -6.66 3.42
CA ALA A 51 21.36 -7.34 4.61
C ALA A 51 21.22 -8.87 4.51
N VAL A 52 20.07 -9.35 4.03
CA VAL A 52 19.81 -10.79 3.83
C VAL A 52 20.72 -11.38 2.75
N LEU A 53 20.88 -10.68 1.63
CA LEU A 53 21.79 -11.10 0.55
C LEU A 53 23.26 -11.06 0.99
N GLY A 54 23.66 -10.04 1.76
CA GLY A 54 25.00 -9.93 2.34
C GLY A 54 25.29 -11.04 3.35
N ALA A 55 24.34 -11.37 4.22
CA ALA A 55 24.46 -12.46 5.18
C ALA A 55 24.53 -13.84 4.49
N ALA A 56 23.74 -14.06 3.44
CA ALA A 56 23.79 -15.27 2.61
C ALA A 56 25.11 -15.41 1.84
N SER A 57 25.68 -14.30 1.38
CA SER A 57 27.00 -14.27 0.75
C SER A 57 28.10 -14.64 1.75
N ALA A 58 28.02 -14.13 2.99
CA ALA A 58 29.01 -14.38 4.04
C ALA A 58 28.94 -15.81 4.61
N SER A 59 27.77 -16.44 4.61
CA SER A 59 27.58 -17.81 5.08
C SER A 59 27.91 -18.88 4.03
N GLY A 60 28.27 -18.47 2.81
CA GLY A 60 28.53 -19.38 1.69
C GLY A 60 27.29 -20.13 1.21
N SER A 61 26.08 -19.67 1.59
CA SER A 61 24.81 -20.31 1.21
C SER A 61 24.43 -20.04 -0.26
N LEU A 62 25.12 -19.08 -0.89
CA LEU A 62 25.13 -18.88 -2.34
C LEU A 62 26.07 -19.91 -3.01
N ALA A 63 25.79 -21.20 -2.88
CA ALA A 63 26.52 -22.22 -3.62
C ALA A 63 26.27 -22.05 -5.14
N GLU A 64 27.35 -22.10 -5.92
CA GLU A 64 27.35 -21.98 -7.38
C GLU A 64 26.28 -22.88 -8.00
N GLY A 65 25.30 -22.25 -8.67
CA GLY A 65 24.28 -22.97 -9.46
C GLY A 65 22.86 -22.83 -8.95
N GLY A 66 22.34 -21.61 -8.82
CA GLY A 66 20.91 -21.27 -9.01
C GLY A 66 19.87 -21.97 -8.13
N SER A 67 20.25 -22.81 -7.16
CA SER A 67 19.31 -23.51 -6.28
C SER A 67 19.25 -22.82 -4.94
N ALA A 68 18.06 -22.39 -4.56
CA ALA A 68 17.66 -21.73 -3.32
C ALA A 68 17.82 -22.61 -2.06
N ALA A 69 18.84 -23.46 -2.00
CA ALA A 69 19.05 -24.45 -0.93
C ALA A 69 19.52 -23.81 0.39
N GLY A 70 19.91 -22.53 0.37
CA GLY A 70 20.48 -21.81 1.51
C GLY A 70 19.55 -20.81 2.20
N PHE A 71 18.38 -20.48 1.62
CA PHE A 71 17.45 -19.51 2.20
C PHE A 71 16.31 -20.21 2.91
N SER A 72 15.96 -19.71 4.09
CA SER A 72 14.72 -20.09 4.76
C SER A 72 13.51 -19.64 3.93
N PHE A 73 12.40 -20.36 4.08
CA PHE A 73 11.13 -20.00 3.44
C PHE A 73 10.69 -18.55 3.74
N ALA A 74 10.99 -18.05 4.95
CA ALA A 74 10.68 -16.69 5.34
C ALA A 74 11.51 -15.65 4.56
N GLU A 75 12.79 -15.92 4.32
CA GLU A 75 13.65 -15.03 3.53
C GLU A 75 13.18 -14.97 2.06
N LEU A 76 12.76 -16.10 1.49
CA LEU A 76 12.20 -16.13 0.14
C LEU A 76 10.94 -15.26 0.01
N ILE A 77 10.04 -15.33 1.00
CA ILE A 77 8.84 -14.47 1.03
C ILE A 77 9.19 -12.99 1.18
N ILE A 78 10.16 -12.67 2.04
CA ILE A 78 10.56 -11.27 2.30
C ILE A 78 11.27 -10.66 1.07
N LEU A 79 12.11 -11.44 0.40
CA LEU A 79 12.86 -11.03 -0.78
C LEU A 79 11.96 -10.89 -2.01
N GLY A 80 11.04 -11.84 -2.22
CA GLY A 80 10.15 -11.89 -3.38
C GLY A 80 8.87 -11.07 -3.18
N HIS A 81 7.98 -11.54 -2.31
CA HIS A 81 6.55 -11.17 -2.34
C HIS A 81 6.13 -10.11 -1.30
N PHE A 82 7.00 -9.77 -0.35
CA PHE A 82 6.65 -8.80 0.70
C PHE A 82 6.39 -7.40 0.13
N ASN A 83 7.13 -7.01 -0.91
CA ASN A 83 6.92 -5.74 -1.59
C ASN A 83 5.57 -5.70 -2.31
N ASP A 84 5.14 -6.80 -2.93
CA ASP A 84 3.84 -6.89 -3.60
C ASP A 84 2.67 -6.83 -2.60
N PHE A 85 2.84 -7.49 -1.44
CA PHE A 85 1.92 -7.33 -0.32
C PHE A 85 1.79 -5.86 0.13
N LEU A 86 2.91 -5.17 0.31
CA LEU A 86 2.92 -3.75 0.65
C LEU A 86 2.34 -2.89 -0.48
N GLY A 87 2.55 -3.27 -1.73
CA GLY A 87 1.96 -2.64 -2.90
C GLY A 87 0.44 -2.71 -2.88
N GLY A 88 -0.14 -3.88 -2.59
CA GLY A 88 -1.59 -4.06 -2.48
C GLY A 88 -2.20 -3.23 -1.35
N LEU A 89 -1.53 -3.20 -0.20
CA LEU A 89 -1.89 -2.38 0.96
C LEU A 89 -1.85 -0.88 0.62
N ALA A 90 -0.74 -0.42 0.03
CA ALA A 90 -0.50 0.96 -0.34
C ALA A 90 -1.50 1.43 -1.41
N PHE A 91 -1.74 0.62 -2.44
CA PHE A 91 -2.61 0.97 -3.55
C PHE A 91 -4.07 1.09 -3.10
N MET A 92 -4.52 0.22 -2.19
CA MET A 92 -5.85 0.32 -1.59
C MET A 92 -5.98 1.57 -0.70
N ALA A 93 -4.97 1.84 0.14
CA ALA A 93 -4.94 3.03 0.98
C ALA A 93 -4.92 4.32 0.14
N TYR A 94 -4.10 4.36 -0.91
CA TYR A 94 -4.01 5.46 -1.86
C TYR A 94 -5.34 5.71 -2.58
N THR A 95 -5.98 4.66 -3.11
CA THR A 95 -7.25 4.79 -3.83
C THR A 95 -8.34 5.36 -2.92
N ASN A 96 -8.48 4.83 -1.71
CA ASN A 96 -9.45 5.34 -0.73
C ASN A 96 -9.12 6.74 -0.22
N LEU A 97 -7.84 7.08 -0.12
CA LEU A 97 -7.37 8.43 0.21
C LEU A 97 -7.77 9.42 -0.88
N LEU A 98 -7.47 9.10 -2.15
CA LEU A 98 -7.77 9.94 -3.30
C LEU A 98 -9.29 10.20 -3.42
N ILE A 99 -10.10 9.14 -3.31
CA ILE A 99 -11.56 9.27 -3.31
C ILE A 99 -12.03 10.13 -2.13
N SER A 100 -11.42 9.98 -0.95
CA SER A 100 -11.77 10.81 0.21
C SER A 100 -11.40 12.29 0.04
N LEU A 101 -10.43 12.61 -0.81
CA LEU A 101 -10.06 13.99 -1.12
C LEU A 101 -11.03 14.60 -2.15
N VAL A 102 -11.37 13.84 -3.19
CA VAL A 102 -12.22 14.31 -4.31
C VAL A 102 -13.70 14.27 -3.95
N GLU A 103 -14.23 13.10 -3.59
CA GLU A 103 -15.65 12.89 -3.30
C GLU A 103 -15.83 11.78 -2.24
N PRO A 104 -15.83 12.12 -0.93
CA PRO A 104 -15.89 11.17 0.17
C PRO A 104 -17.08 10.20 0.13
N ARG A 105 -18.15 10.56 -0.60
CA ARG A 105 -19.38 9.76 -0.74
C ARG A 105 -19.14 8.44 -1.49
N PHE A 106 -18.21 8.41 -2.44
CA PHE A 106 -17.93 7.24 -3.29
C PHE A 106 -16.84 6.31 -2.75
N ARG A 107 -16.43 6.50 -1.50
CA ARG A 107 -15.37 5.69 -0.91
C ARG A 107 -15.71 4.20 -0.95
N ILE A 108 -14.72 3.38 -1.27
CA ILE A 108 -14.88 1.92 -1.24
C ILE A 108 -15.10 1.52 0.22
N ARG A 109 -16.29 0.97 0.50
CA ARG A 109 -16.74 0.51 1.83
C ARG A 109 -16.86 -1.01 1.91
N ASN A 110 -17.06 -1.66 0.77
CA ASN A 110 -17.20 -3.10 0.71
C ASN A 110 -15.81 -3.76 0.55
N PRO A 111 -15.39 -4.62 1.50
CA PRO A 111 -14.10 -5.30 1.42
C PRO A 111 -13.99 -6.21 0.19
N PHE A 112 -15.08 -6.86 -0.22
CA PHE A 112 -15.09 -7.72 -1.41
C PHE A 112 -14.81 -6.92 -2.68
N ILE A 113 -15.40 -5.72 -2.80
CA ILE A 113 -15.13 -4.82 -3.93
C ILE A 113 -13.67 -4.35 -3.91
N GLY A 114 -13.14 -4.03 -2.72
CA GLY A 114 -11.73 -3.63 -2.57
C GLY A 114 -10.75 -4.75 -2.94
N VAL A 115 -11.03 -6.00 -2.55
CA VAL A 115 -10.20 -7.15 -2.93
C VAL A 115 -10.31 -7.44 -4.42
N ALA A 116 -11.52 -7.45 -4.99
CA ALA A 116 -11.72 -7.65 -6.43
C ALA A 116 -11.02 -6.56 -7.27
N TYR A 117 -11.07 -5.30 -6.83
CA TYR A 117 -10.36 -4.20 -7.45
C TYR A 117 -8.85 -4.45 -7.47
N ILE A 118 -8.25 -4.74 -6.31
CA ILE A 118 -6.81 -5.01 -6.22
C ILE A 118 -6.41 -6.28 -6.99
N PHE A 119 -7.26 -7.31 -6.98
CA PHE A 119 -7.03 -8.53 -7.76
C PHE A 119 -6.98 -8.23 -9.27
N CYS A 120 -7.95 -7.47 -9.81
CA CYS A 120 -7.94 -7.06 -11.21
C CYS A 120 -6.72 -6.17 -11.54
N CYS A 121 -6.32 -5.28 -10.62
CA CYS A 121 -5.10 -4.50 -10.77
C CYS A 121 -3.86 -5.38 -10.76
N GLY A 122 -3.76 -6.34 -9.84
CA GLY A 122 -2.66 -7.30 -9.77
C GLY A 122 -2.55 -8.14 -11.05
N LEU A 123 -3.67 -8.65 -11.56
CA LEU A 123 -3.70 -9.31 -12.87
C LEU A 123 -3.20 -8.38 -13.98
N PHE A 124 -3.66 -7.12 -14.00
CA PHE A 124 -3.17 -6.18 -15.00
C PHE A 124 -1.66 -5.96 -14.91
N TRP A 125 -1.12 -5.77 -13.70
CA TRP A 125 0.32 -5.61 -13.52
C TRP A 125 1.07 -6.87 -13.93
N GLU A 126 0.59 -8.05 -13.57
CA GLU A 126 1.28 -9.31 -13.87
C GLU A 126 1.29 -9.70 -15.34
N TYR A 127 0.20 -9.42 -16.06
CA TYR A 127 0.02 -9.84 -17.45
C TYR A 127 0.26 -8.72 -18.46
N ALA A 128 0.12 -7.44 -18.05
CA ALA A 128 0.42 -6.31 -18.91
C ALA A 128 1.84 -5.79 -18.73
N ALA A 129 2.46 -5.86 -17.53
CA ALA A 129 3.85 -5.41 -17.37
C ALA A 129 4.87 -6.18 -18.24
N PRO A 130 4.73 -7.49 -18.49
CA PRO A 130 5.63 -8.21 -19.41
C PRO A 130 5.58 -7.69 -20.85
N LEU A 131 4.49 -7.01 -21.24
CA LEU A 131 4.39 -6.36 -22.56
C LEU A 131 5.28 -5.10 -22.66
N PHE A 132 5.66 -4.52 -21.53
CA PHE A 132 6.50 -3.32 -21.45
C PHE A 132 7.92 -3.62 -20.95
N VAL A 133 8.11 -4.71 -20.18
CA VAL A 133 9.39 -5.11 -19.58
C VAL A 133 9.71 -6.56 -19.99
N PRO A 134 10.69 -6.78 -20.89
CA PRO A 134 10.98 -8.10 -21.48
C PRO A 134 11.42 -9.19 -20.50
N ASP A 135 11.92 -8.81 -19.31
CA ASP A 135 12.49 -9.74 -18.31
C ASP A 135 11.52 -10.05 -17.16
N SER A 136 10.25 -9.62 -17.25
CA SER A 136 9.27 -9.86 -16.18
C SER A 136 8.69 -11.27 -16.32
N VAL A 137 9.01 -12.15 -15.37
CA VAL A 137 8.41 -13.49 -15.27
C VAL A 137 7.08 -13.36 -14.55
N SER A 138 6.02 -13.87 -15.17
CA SER A 138 4.71 -13.85 -14.53
C SER A 138 4.61 -14.88 -13.39
N ASP A 139 4.45 -14.42 -12.15
CA ASP A 139 4.18 -15.23 -10.97
C ASP A 139 2.75 -14.99 -10.41
N PRO A 140 1.85 -15.99 -10.45
CA PRO A 140 0.53 -15.90 -9.82
C PRO A 140 0.55 -15.60 -8.31
N TRP A 141 1.66 -15.89 -7.61
CA TRP A 141 1.80 -15.61 -6.18
C TRP A 141 1.82 -14.11 -5.87
N ASP A 142 2.25 -13.27 -6.80
CA ASP A 142 2.27 -11.80 -6.62
C ASP A 142 0.84 -11.25 -6.59
N VAL A 143 -0.05 -11.79 -7.44
CA VAL A 143 -1.48 -11.45 -7.42
C VAL A 143 -2.13 -11.82 -6.07
N LEU A 144 -1.71 -12.94 -5.47
CA LEU A 144 -2.15 -13.32 -4.12
C LEU A 144 -1.58 -12.38 -3.05
N ALA A 145 -0.31 -11.99 -3.16
CA ALA A 145 0.32 -11.03 -2.25
C ALA A 145 -0.40 -9.67 -2.28
N TYR A 146 -0.68 -9.13 -3.47
CA TYR A 146 -1.48 -7.91 -3.65
C TYR A 146 -2.86 -8.03 -2.98
N SER A 147 -3.53 -9.15 -3.20
CA SER A 147 -4.87 -9.41 -2.64
C SER A 147 -4.84 -9.49 -1.11
N LEU A 148 -3.83 -10.14 -0.54
CA LEU A 148 -3.60 -10.19 0.91
C LEU A 148 -3.31 -8.81 1.49
N GLY A 149 -2.57 -7.96 0.78
CA GLY A 149 -2.34 -6.56 1.14
C GLY A 149 -3.65 -5.76 1.24
N SER A 150 -4.58 -5.98 0.31
CA SER A 150 -5.93 -5.39 0.36
C SER A 150 -6.71 -5.87 1.59
N VAL A 151 -6.67 -7.17 1.91
CA VAL A 151 -7.31 -7.71 3.10
C VAL A 151 -6.72 -7.09 4.38
N ALA A 152 -5.40 -6.97 4.46
CA ALA A 152 -4.72 -6.35 5.59
C ALA A 152 -5.16 -4.90 5.81
N TYR A 153 -5.31 -4.11 4.74
CA TYR A 153 -5.87 -2.76 4.80
C TYR A 153 -7.25 -2.76 5.50
N TRP A 154 -8.13 -3.69 5.10
CA TRP A 154 -9.47 -3.80 5.66
C TRP A 154 -9.50 -4.25 7.12
N VAL A 155 -8.61 -5.16 7.50
CA VAL A 155 -8.45 -5.61 8.90
C VAL A 155 -8.06 -4.42 9.77
N VAL A 156 -7.02 -3.67 9.40
CA VAL A 156 -6.56 -2.52 10.18
C VAL A 156 -7.65 -1.46 10.30
N ARG A 157 -8.39 -1.21 9.21
CA ARG A 157 -9.50 -0.26 9.21
C ARG A 157 -10.64 -0.69 10.12
N THR A 158 -11.03 -1.97 10.08
CA THR A 158 -12.09 -2.53 10.93
C THR A 158 -11.71 -2.48 12.41
N VAL A 159 -10.48 -2.84 12.75
CA VAL A 159 -9.95 -2.79 14.12
C VAL A 159 -9.89 -1.34 14.62
N GLY A 160 -9.43 -0.41 13.79
CA GLY A 160 -9.39 1.02 14.09
C GLY A 160 -10.79 1.62 14.35
N SER A 161 -11.80 1.20 13.59
CA SER A 161 -13.19 1.60 13.80
C SER A 161 -13.74 1.10 15.13
N ARG A 162 -13.47 -0.15 15.51
CA ARG A 162 -13.90 -0.72 16.81
C ARG A 162 -13.30 0.02 18.00
N ARG A 163 -12.01 0.39 17.92
CA ARG A 163 -11.33 1.14 19.00
C ARG A 163 -11.91 2.53 19.23
N ARG A 164 -12.38 3.21 18.17
CA ARG A 164 -13.02 4.54 18.30
C ARG A 164 -14.37 4.47 19.02
N HIS A 165 -15.13 3.39 18.83
CA HIS A 165 -16.39 3.19 19.54
C HIS A 165 -16.18 2.77 21.01
N ALA A 166 -15.18 1.94 21.30
CA ALA A 166 -14.84 1.56 22.67
C ALA A 166 -14.29 2.74 23.50
N GLY A 167 -13.47 3.61 22.90
CA GLY A 167 -12.93 4.80 23.58
C GLY A 167 -13.95 5.92 23.83
N GLY A 168 -15.06 5.93 23.09
CA GLY A 168 -16.16 6.89 23.29
C GLY A 168 -17.21 6.46 24.34
N ALA A 169 -17.17 5.20 24.77
CA ALA A 169 -18.11 4.66 25.77
C ALA A 169 -17.64 4.84 27.23
N GLY A 170 -16.47 5.44 27.46
CA GLY A 170 -15.87 5.60 28.80
C GLY A 170 -15.98 7.00 29.41
N THR A 171 -16.87 7.87 28.91
CA THR A 171 -17.03 9.25 29.39
C THR A 171 -18.49 9.63 29.63
N ILE A 172 -19.23 8.77 30.32
CA ILE A 172 -20.47 9.13 31.01
C ILE A 172 -20.45 8.43 32.36
N ASP A 173 -20.82 9.17 33.42
CA ASP A 173 -20.92 8.82 34.85
C ASP A 173 -19.62 8.99 35.68
N THR A 174 -19.37 10.22 36.17
CA THR A 174 -19.89 10.75 37.46
C THR A 174 -19.54 12.23 37.62
#